data_AF-A0A074TFG0-F1
#
_entry.id   AF-A0A074TFG0-F1
#
_cell.length_a   1.000
_cell.length_b   1.000
_cell.length_c   1.000
_cell.angle_alpha   90.00
_cell.angle_beta   90.00
_cell.angle_gamma   90.00
#
_symmetry.space_group_name_H-M   'P 1'
#
loop_
_entity.id
_entity.type
_entity.pdbx_description
1 polymer ?
#
loop_
_entity_poly.entity_id
_entity_poly.type
_entity_poly.pdbx_seq_one_letter_code
_entity_poly.pdbx_strand_id
1 'polypeptide(L)'
;MTARGVFIGSIIDDLDTISGRVRARSKLGFTDLNRILEDFFKDLLNLIHKANLVNLNETRRNAPGLDLGDTTSARKRAIQVTSQATPQKINKTLTAISDADANLYDEIYVLIIGERQAKYKLDNVQAARVGFKRRNIIGMTELASQIIGSDIDTIRAVYEKLRAELQRITVELEVAIDGKFPTSLAGIVEERPAVQRSDASLLFADDEERGLFDSRDEAQKALDGFIDRLELLPRMTRQFLGWLLDNSDLALGLDKPGMYSNGLSANADLVSRKHSDPRVLQEDIRLLRSWEFVDYDDDGDGSSPRISIGFPGAQKTNLPEALPYFLVERKLSAETLFSTMNFTALGPAPV
;
A
#
# COMPACT_ATOMS: atom_id res chain seq x y z
N MET A 1 -6.13 -6.03 -21.21
CA MET A 1 -5.04 -6.90 -20.73
C MET A 1 -5.60 -8.29 -20.47
N THR A 2 -4.93 -9.36 -20.91
CA THR A 2 -5.35 -10.74 -20.57
C THR A 2 -5.04 -11.02 -19.10
N ALA A 3 -5.78 -11.94 -18.45
CA ALA A 3 -5.51 -12.34 -17.06
C ALA A 3 -4.04 -12.78 -16.84
N ARG A 4 -3.44 -13.40 -17.86
CA ARG A 4 -2.00 -13.76 -17.88
C ARG A 4 -1.08 -12.55 -17.78
N GLY A 5 -1.41 -11.44 -18.46
CA GLY A 5 -0.62 -10.21 -18.43
C GLY A 5 -0.60 -9.56 -17.04
N VAL A 6 -1.72 -9.64 -16.30
CA VAL A 6 -1.81 -9.12 -14.93
C VAL A 6 -0.90 -9.89 -13.98
N PHE A 7 -0.91 -11.23 -14.03
CA PHE A 7 -0.01 -12.06 -13.21
C PHE A 7 1.46 -11.81 -13.53
N ILE A 8 1.81 -11.76 -14.83
CA ILE A 8 3.20 -11.55 -15.24
C ILE A 8 3.70 -10.18 -14.80
N GLY A 9 2.89 -9.12 -14.94
CA GLY A 9 3.25 -7.78 -14.48
C GLY A 9 3.61 -7.77 -12.99
N SER A 10 2.69 -8.29 -12.15
CA SER A 10 2.91 -8.36 -10.70
C SER A 10 4.15 -9.19 -10.33
N ILE A 11 4.36 -10.34 -10.98
CA ILE A 11 5.53 -11.18 -10.72
C ILE A 11 6.83 -10.42 -10.99
N ILE A 12 6.90 -9.66 -12.09
CA ILE A 12 8.09 -8.88 -12.44
C ILE A 12 8.33 -7.79 -11.39
N ASP A 13 7.29 -7.05 -11.03
CA ASP A 13 7.38 -5.96 -10.04
C ASP A 13 7.84 -6.49 -8.66
N ASP A 14 7.34 -7.65 -8.24
CA ASP A 14 7.70 -8.29 -6.97
C ASP A 14 9.16 -8.78 -6.98
N LEU A 15 9.59 -9.40 -8.08
CA LEU A 15 10.97 -9.85 -8.26
C LEU A 15 11.97 -8.67 -8.28
N ASP A 16 11.61 -7.57 -8.93
CA ASP A 16 12.42 -6.36 -8.95
C ASP A 16 12.49 -5.70 -7.56
N THR A 17 11.39 -5.73 -6.81
CA THR A 17 11.36 -5.29 -5.40
C THR A 17 12.35 -6.08 -4.54
N ILE A 18 12.33 -7.41 -4.65
CA ILE A 18 13.27 -8.29 -3.93
C ILE A 18 14.72 -7.99 -4.37
N SER A 19 14.98 -7.91 -5.68
CA SER A 19 16.32 -7.62 -6.21
C SER A 19 16.86 -6.28 -5.70
N GLY A 20 16.03 -5.23 -5.72
CA GLY A 20 16.39 -3.89 -5.25
C GLY A 20 16.82 -3.89 -3.77
N ARG A 21 16.05 -4.55 -2.91
CA ARG A 21 16.36 -4.69 -1.48
C ARG A 21 17.66 -5.46 -1.24
N VAL A 22 17.86 -6.57 -1.95
CA VAL A 22 19.09 -7.37 -1.86
C VAL A 22 20.32 -6.55 -2.30
N ARG A 23 20.20 -5.72 -3.35
CA ARG A 23 21.28 -4.81 -3.77
C ARG A 23 21.61 -3.78 -2.71
N ALA A 24 20.59 -3.14 -2.14
CA ALA A 24 20.78 -2.13 -1.08
C ALA A 24 21.53 -2.71 0.12
N ARG A 25 21.15 -3.90 0.59
CA ARG A 25 21.83 -4.55 1.74
C ARG A 25 23.22 -5.04 1.45
N SER A 26 23.45 -5.58 0.25
CA SER A 26 24.79 -6.00 -0.17
C SER A 26 25.76 -4.82 -0.19
N LYS A 27 25.31 -3.61 -0.57
CA LYS A 27 26.13 -2.39 -0.51
C LYS A 27 26.47 -1.94 0.91
N LEU A 28 25.61 -2.26 1.88
CA LEU A 28 25.80 -1.93 3.29
C LEU A 28 26.56 -3.02 4.08
N GLY A 29 26.99 -4.10 3.41
CA GLY A 29 27.79 -5.16 4.04
C GLY A 29 26.99 -6.19 4.86
N PHE A 30 25.65 -6.15 4.83
CA PHE A 30 24.82 -7.13 5.54
C PHE A 30 24.67 -8.43 4.74
N THR A 31 25.36 -9.49 5.16
CA THR A 31 25.40 -10.79 4.45
C THR A 31 24.48 -11.87 5.05
N ASP A 32 23.85 -11.64 6.20
CA ASP A 32 23.11 -12.67 6.97
C ASP A 32 21.72 -13.05 6.42
N LEU A 33 21.39 -12.61 5.20
CA LEU A 33 20.08 -12.86 4.56
C LEU A 33 20.08 -14.03 3.56
N ASN A 34 21.25 -14.63 3.32
CA ASN A 34 21.41 -15.65 2.30
C ASN A 34 20.47 -16.84 2.54
N ARG A 35 20.27 -17.26 3.79
CA ARG A 35 19.39 -18.40 4.12
C ARG A 35 17.92 -18.17 3.74
N ILE A 36 17.37 -16.99 4.04
CA ILE A 36 15.97 -16.65 3.71
C ILE A 36 15.79 -16.62 2.20
N LEU A 37 16.74 -16.01 1.49
CA LEU A 37 16.72 -15.95 0.03
C LEU A 37 16.90 -17.33 -0.60
N GLU A 38 17.81 -18.15 -0.07
CA GLU A 38 18.01 -19.54 -0.49
C GLU A 38 16.71 -20.34 -0.37
N ASP A 39 16.02 -20.27 0.77
CA ASP A 39 14.76 -20.97 0.98
C ASP A 39 13.65 -20.47 0.06
N PHE A 40 13.52 -19.15 -0.10
CA PHE A 40 12.54 -18.56 -1.00
C PHE A 40 12.79 -18.98 -2.46
N PHE A 41 14.03 -18.82 -2.95
CA PHE A 41 14.37 -19.14 -4.33
C PHE A 41 14.38 -20.64 -4.59
N LYS A 42 14.67 -21.48 -3.60
CA LYS A 42 14.52 -22.95 -3.69
C LYS A 42 13.11 -23.33 -4.09
N ASP A 43 12.12 -22.86 -3.34
CA ASP A 43 10.72 -23.17 -3.58
C ASP A 43 10.25 -22.56 -4.91
N LEU A 44 10.67 -21.33 -5.23
CA LEU A 44 10.35 -20.68 -6.50
C LEU A 44 10.92 -21.46 -7.70
N LEU A 45 12.17 -21.89 -7.62
CA LEU A 45 12.82 -22.69 -8.66
C LEU A 45 12.22 -24.09 -8.79
N ASN A 46 11.75 -24.68 -7.69
CA ASN A 46 11.00 -25.95 -7.74
C ASN A 46 9.70 -25.81 -8.54
N LEU A 47 8.98 -24.70 -8.37
CA LEU A 47 7.76 -24.42 -9.16
C LEU A 47 8.07 -24.26 -10.66
N ILE A 48 9.13 -23.51 -10.99
CA ILE A 48 9.50 -23.17 -12.38
C ILE A 48 10.09 -24.38 -13.11
N HIS A 49 10.97 -25.14 -12.45
CA HIS A 49 11.73 -26.21 -13.07
C HIS A 49 11.14 -27.60 -12.84
N LYS A 50 10.02 -27.69 -12.10
CA LYS A 50 9.43 -28.95 -11.62
C LYS A 50 10.48 -29.84 -10.97
N ALA A 51 11.28 -29.21 -10.11
CA ALA A 51 12.41 -29.82 -9.42
C ALA A 51 12.07 -30.07 -7.95
N ASN A 52 12.97 -30.78 -7.27
CA ASN A 52 12.91 -31.07 -5.85
C ASN A 52 14.22 -30.63 -5.17
N LEU A 53 14.56 -29.36 -5.36
CA LEU A 53 15.71 -28.72 -4.74
C LEU A 53 15.52 -28.68 -3.23
N VAL A 54 16.56 -29.11 -2.52
CA VAL A 54 16.68 -28.98 -1.06
C VAL A 54 17.89 -28.13 -0.71
N ASN A 55 17.92 -27.54 0.49
CA ASN A 55 19.09 -26.83 0.97
C ASN A 55 20.20 -27.84 1.32
N LEU A 56 21.35 -27.73 0.65
CA LEU A 56 22.47 -28.65 0.84
C LEU A 56 23.10 -28.49 2.22
N ASN A 57 23.05 -27.30 2.81
CA ASN A 57 23.60 -27.04 4.14
C ASN A 57 22.81 -27.75 5.26
N GLU A 58 21.53 -28.08 5.04
CA GLU A 58 20.71 -28.82 6.00
C GLU A 58 20.99 -30.34 5.98
N THR A 59 21.35 -30.87 4.81
CA THR A 59 21.55 -32.32 4.59
C THR A 59 23.01 -32.73 4.71
N ARG A 60 23.94 -31.87 4.30
CA ARG A 60 25.38 -32.08 4.31
C ARG A 60 26.06 -30.81 4.81
N ARG A 61 26.66 -30.86 6.01
CA ARG A 61 27.50 -29.74 6.48
C ARG A 61 28.63 -29.49 5.47
N ASN A 62 28.70 -28.28 4.94
CA ASN A 62 29.77 -27.76 4.07
C ASN A 62 29.82 -28.35 2.65
N ALA A 63 28.73 -28.30 1.87
CA ALA A 63 28.83 -28.43 0.41
C ALA A 63 29.54 -27.18 -0.14
N PRO A 64 30.81 -27.25 -0.61
CA PRO A 64 31.55 -26.05 -0.94
C PRO A 64 31.08 -25.51 -2.30
N GLY A 65 30.54 -24.29 -2.32
CA GLY A 65 30.17 -23.58 -3.55
C GLY A 65 28.82 -24.01 -4.16
N LEU A 66 27.95 -24.67 -3.42
CA LEU A 66 26.56 -24.95 -3.83
C LEU A 66 25.63 -24.79 -2.62
N ASP A 67 24.49 -24.13 -2.81
CA ASP A 67 23.52 -23.91 -1.73
C ASP A 67 22.32 -24.85 -1.84
N LEU A 68 21.84 -25.09 -3.07
CA LEU A 68 20.68 -25.92 -3.36
C LEU A 68 21.06 -27.09 -4.26
N GLY A 69 20.38 -28.23 -4.08
CA GLY A 69 20.58 -29.39 -4.96
C GLY A 69 19.37 -30.30 -5.02
N ASP A 70 19.18 -30.94 -6.18
CA ASP A 70 18.19 -31.98 -6.44
C ASP A 70 18.91 -33.18 -7.04
N THR A 71 18.93 -34.27 -6.28
CA THR A 71 19.50 -35.55 -6.67
C THR A 71 18.44 -36.60 -6.99
N THR A 72 17.16 -36.25 -6.84
CA THR A 72 16.02 -37.16 -6.92
C THR A 72 15.31 -37.10 -8.26
N SER A 73 15.34 -35.95 -8.94
CA SER A 73 14.75 -35.77 -10.26
C SER A 73 15.56 -36.46 -11.36
N ALA A 74 14.89 -36.71 -12.49
CA ALA A 74 15.50 -37.28 -13.69
C ALA A 74 16.66 -36.43 -14.25
N ARG A 75 16.64 -35.12 -14.00
CA ARG A 75 17.74 -34.20 -14.27
C ARG A 75 18.20 -33.60 -12.95
N LYS A 76 19.39 -34.00 -12.52
CA LYS A 76 19.98 -33.57 -11.25
C LYS A 76 20.59 -32.20 -11.42
N ARG A 77 20.18 -31.26 -10.56
CA ARG A 77 20.59 -29.86 -10.65
C ARG A 77 21.15 -29.38 -9.33
N ALA A 78 22.17 -28.54 -9.39
CA ALA A 78 22.63 -27.78 -8.24
C ALA A 78 22.72 -26.30 -8.56
N ILE A 79 22.48 -25.46 -7.54
CA ILE A 79 22.36 -24.02 -7.71
C ILE A 79 23.10 -23.32 -6.57
N GLN A 80 24.00 -22.42 -6.93
CA GLN A 80 24.50 -21.40 -6.01
C GLN A 80 23.58 -20.18 -6.11
N VAL A 81 23.01 -19.76 -5.00
CA VAL A 81 22.25 -18.53 -4.84
C VAL A 81 23.19 -17.43 -4.37
N THR A 82 23.13 -16.26 -5.01
CA THR A 82 24.04 -15.18 -4.62
C THR A 82 23.50 -13.78 -4.88
N SER A 83 23.79 -12.85 -3.97
CA SER A 83 23.41 -11.44 -4.10
C SER A 83 24.31 -10.64 -5.03
N GLN A 84 25.54 -11.08 -5.22
CA GLN A 84 26.52 -10.47 -6.13
C GLN A 84 27.29 -11.58 -6.82
N ALA A 85 27.44 -11.46 -8.14
CA ALA A 85 28.31 -12.33 -8.90
C ALA A 85 29.37 -11.50 -9.61
N THR A 86 30.54 -11.40 -8.98
CA THR A 86 31.75 -10.98 -9.68
C THR A 86 32.32 -12.18 -10.43
N PRO A 87 33.05 -11.97 -11.55
CA PRO A 87 33.75 -13.07 -12.24
C PRO A 87 34.64 -13.88 -11.29
N GLN A 88 35.29 -13.22 -10.34
CA GLN A 88 36.11 -13.84 -9.30
C GLN A 88 35.28 -14.76 -8.40
N LYS A 89 34.07 -14.33 -8.00
CA LYS A 89 33.20 -15.14 -7.15
C LYS A 89 32.68 -16.37 -7.87
N ILE A 90 32.25 -16.23 -9.13
CA ILE A 90 31.84 -17.38 -9.94
C ILE A 90 33.01 -18.35 -10.09
N ASN A 91 34.20 -17.90 -10.47
CA ASN A 91 35.35 -18.80 -10.62
C ASN A 91 35.75 -19.46 -9.28
N LYS A 92 35.64 -18.75 -8.15
CA LYS A 92 35.82 -19.34 -6.82
C LYS A 92 34.78 -20.43 -6.54
N THR A 93 33.51 -20.19 -6.84
CA THR A 93 32.43 -21.19 -6.73
C THR A 93 32.75 -22.42 -7.58
N LEU A 94 33.11 -22.24 -8.85
CA LEU A 94 33.47 -23.35 -9.75
C LEU A 94 34.70 -24.14 -9.28
N THR A 95 35.65 -23.48 -8.62
CA THR A 95 36.83 -24.13 -8.05
C THR A 95 36.50 -24.89 -6.76
N ALA A 96 35.54 -24.39 -5.97
CA ALA A 96 35.14 -24.99 -4.70
C ALA A 96 34.33 -26.29 -4.87
N ILE A 97 33.61 -26.43 -5.99
CA ILE A 97 32.81 -27.62 -6.30
C ILE A 97 33.72 -28.86 -6.36
N SER A 98 33.42 -29.87 -5.54
CA SER A 98 34.17 -31.12 -5.51
C SER A 98 33.97 -31.94 -6.79
N ASP A 99 34.92 -32.79 -7.17
CA ASP A 99 34.75 -33.69 -8.33
C ASP A 99 33.58 -34.67 -8.14
N ALA A 100 33.27 -35.04 -6.89
CA ALA A 100 32.10 -35.85 -6.59
C ALA A 100 30.80 -35.12 -6.92
N ASP A 101 30.69 -33.84 -6.54
CA ASP A 101 29.51 -33.02 -6.84
C ASP A 101 29.43 -32.68 -8.35
N ALA A 102 30.57 -32.43 -9.00
CA ALA A 102 30.65 -32.21 -10.44
C ALA A 102 30.14 -33.42 -11.25
N ASN A 103 30.38 -34.63 -10.76
CA ASN A 103 29.88 -35.87 -11.37
C ASN A 103 28.44 -36.23 -10.95
N LEU A 104 27.96 -35.68 -9.84
CA LEU A 104 26.64 -35.98 -9.29
C LEU A 104 25.53 -35.23 -10.02
N TYR A 105 25.78 -33.98 -10.39
CA TYR A 105 24.77 -33.10 -10.99
C TYR A 105 24.97 -32.97 -12.51
N ASP A 106 23.87 -33.12 -13.26
CA ASP A 106 23.88 -32.94 -14.71
C ASP A 106 24.04 -31.46 -15.10
N GLU A 107 23.55 -30.56 -14.23
CA GLU A 107 23.63 -29.12 -14.43
C GLU A 107 23.91 -28.35 -13.15
N ILE A 108 24.83 -27.40 -13.25
CA ILE A 108 25.14 -26.47 -12.18
C ILE A 108 24.80 -25.07 -12.63
N TYR A 109 24.11 -24.31 -11.78
CA TYR A 109 23.68 -22.95 -12.03
C TYR A 109 24.19 -21.98 -10.97
N VAL A 110 24.33 -20.72 -11.36
CA VAL A 110 24.53 -19.59 -10.44
C VAL A 110 23.36 -18.63 -10.62
N LEU A 111 22.51 -18.53 -9.60
CA LEU A 111 21.41 -17.58 -9.54
C LEU A 111 21.89 -16.26 -8.90
N ILE A 112 21.73 -15.16 -9.62
CA ILE A 112 22.12 -13.82 -9.19
C ILE A 112 20.86 -13.01 -8.86
N ILE A 113 20.67 -12.70 -7.59
CA ILE A 113 19.50 -11.95 -7.11
C ILE A 113 19.74 -10.45 -7.21
N GLY A 114 20.93 -9.98 -6.84
CA GLY A 114 21.27 -8.56 -6.79
C GLY A 114 21.91 -8.05 -8.08
N GLU A 115 23.14 -7.55 -7.98
CA GLU A 115 23.76 -6.84 -9.09
C GLU A 115 24.47 -7.80 -10.06
N ARG A 116 24.10 -7.70 -11.34
CA ARG A 116 24.72 -8.44 -12.45
C ARG A 116 25.87 -7.64 -13.05
N GLN A 117 26.88 -8.33 -13.55
CA GLN A 117 27.96 -7.76 -14.35
C GLN A 117 27.67 -7.91 -15.85
N ALA A 118 28.07 -6.93 -16.66
CA ALA A 118 27.87 -6.98 -18.11
C ALA A 118 28.67 -8.11 -18.79
N LYS A 119 29.82 -8.48 -18.22
CA LYS A 119 30.73 -9.51 -18.74
C LYS A 119 31.26 -10.39 -17.62
N TYR A 120 31.37 -11.69 -17.92
CA TYR A 120 31.92 -12.70 -17.02
C TYR A 120 33.10 -13.38 -17.71
N LYS A 121 34.32 -13.17 -17.22
CA LYS A 121 35.50 -13.92 -17.65
C LYS A 121 35.57 -15.21 -16.83
N LEU A 122 35.08 -16.30 -17.41
CA LEU A 122 35.11 -17.62 -16.80
C LEU A 122 36.51 -18.24 -16.94
N ASP A 123 36.93 -18.99 -15.93
CA ASP A 123 38.04 -19.93 -16.06
C ASP A 123 37.58 -21.12 -16.92
N ASN A 124 38.14 -21.24 -18.12
CA ASN A 124 37.74 -22.27 -19.08
C ASN A 124 38.01 -23.69 -18.55
N VAL A 125 39.04 -23.90 -17.74
CA VAL A 125 39.39 -25.23 -17.21
C VAL A 125 38.34 -25.66 -16.19
N GLN A 126 38.05 -24.79 -15.22
CA GLN A 126 37.05 -25.09 -14.19
C GLN A 126 35.64 -25.16 -14.76
N ALA A 127 35.29 -24.27 -15.69
CA ALA A 127 34.00 -24.29 -16.35
C ALA A 127 33.78 -25.59 -17.16
N ALA A 128 34.81 -26.07 -17.88
CA ALA A 128 34.73 -27.33 -18.59
C ALA A 128 34.61 -28.53 -17.64
N ARG A 129 35.35 -28.53 -16.52
CA ARG A 129 35.31 -29.60 -15.50
C ARG A 129 33.91 -29.86 -14.97
N VAL A 130 33.13 -28.80 -14.74
CA VAL A 130 31.78 -28.90 -14.19
C VAL A 130 30.66 -28.70 -15.24
N GLY A 131 31.00 -28.69 -16.53
CA GLY A 131 30.03 -28.47 -17.62
C GLY A 131 29.35 -27.09 -17.64
N PHE A 132 29.91 -26.10 -16.92
CA PHE A 132 29.31 -24.78 -16.72
C PHE A 132 29.52 -23.87 -17.93
N LYS A 133 28.44 -23.20 -18.37
CA LYS A 133 28.45 -22.26 -19.50
C LYS A 133 27.80 -20.94 -19.09
N ARG A 134 27.96 -19.90 -19.92
CA ARG A 134 27.36 -18.58 -19.65
C ARG A 134 25.84 -18.62 -19.41
N ARG A 135 25.12 -19.51 -20.09
CA ARG A 135 23.67 -19.71 -19.89
C ARG A 135 23.29 -20.24 -18.50
N ASN A 136 24.25 -20.82 -17.78
CA ASN A 136 24.05 -21.32 -16.42
C ASN A 136 24.10 -20.20 -15.38
N ILE A 137 24.42 -18.97 -15.80
CA ILE A 137 24.31 -17.76 -14.98
C ILE A 137 22.91 -17.19 -15.22
N ILE A 138 22.04 -17.34 -14.22
CA ILE A 138 20.65 -16.88 -14.26
C ILE A 138 20.56 -15.60 -13.42
N GLY A 139 20.13 -14.49 -14.01
CA GLY A 139 19.72 -13.29 -13.26
C GLY A 139 18.21 -13.18 -13.17
N MET A 140 17.74 -12.11 -12.52
CA MET A 140 16.30 -11.84 -12.36
C MET A 140 15.56 -11.72 -13.70
N THR A 141 16.19 -11.14 -14.72
CA THR A 141 15.62 -11.03 -16.07
C THR A 141 15.47 -12.39 -16.75
N GLU A 142 16.48 -13.27 -16.64
CA GLU A 142 16.40 -14.63 -17.17
C GLU A 142 15.34 -15.46 -16.40
N LEU A 143 15.27 -15.29 -15.08
CA LEU A 143 14.26 -15.95 -14.25
C LEU A 143 12.83 -15.49 -14.63
N ALA A 144 12.61 -14.19 -14.78
CA ALA A 144 11.34 -13.64 -15.25
C ALA A 144 10.98 -14.18 -16.65
N SER A 145 11.96 -14.27 -17.56
CA SER A 145 11.76 -14.84 -18.89
C SER A 145 11.35 -16.31 -18.84
N GLN A 146 11.94 -17.11 -17.93
CA GLN A 146 11.56 -18.50 -17.71
C GLN A 146 10.12 -18.63 -17.17
N ILE A 147 9.72 -17.75 -16.23
CA ILE A 147 8.36 -17.72 -15.69
C ILE A 147 7.35 -17.37 -16.80
N ILE A 148 7.63 -16.33 -17.59
CA ILE A 148 6.77 -15.91 -18.71
C ILE A 148 6.56 -17.05 -19.72
N GLY A 149 7.64 -17.79 -20.00
CA GLY A 149 7.62 -18.95 -20.91
C GLY A 149 6.95 -20.20 -20.35
N SER A 150 6.57 -20.22 -19.08
CA SER A 150 5.94 -21.37 -18.44
C SER A 150 4.43 -21.46 -18.76
N ASP A 151 3.85 -22.61 -18.40
CA ASP A 151 2.40 -22.81 -18.45
C ASP A 151 1.67 -21.92 -17.41
N ILE A 152 0.36 -21.74 -17.60
CA ILE A 152 -0.44 -20.84 -16.77
C ILE A 152 -0.54 -21.30 -15.31
N ASP A 153 -0.50 -22.60 -15.04
CA ASP A 153 -0.56 -23.13 -13.67
C ASP A 153 0.73 -22.83 -12.92
N THR A 154 1.87 -22.94 -13.59
CA THR A 154 3.17 -22.51 -13.06
C THR A 154 3.19 -21.01 -12.78
N ILE A 155 2.73 -20.17 -13.72
CA ILE A 155 2.67 -18.72 -13.53
C ILE A 155 1.81 -18.36 -12.32
N ARG A 156 0.64 -18.99 -12.18
CA ARG A 156 -0.27 -18.76 -11.05
C ARG A 156 0.34 -19.22 -9.72
N ALA A 157 0.99 -20.38 -9.69
CA ALA A 157 1.66 -20.85 -8.48
C ALA A 157 2.81 -19.93 -8.04
N VAL A 158 3.58 -19.41 -9.01
CA VAL A 158 4.63 -18.42 -8.76
C VAL A 158 4.04 -17.12 -8.20
N TYR A 159 2.97 -16.61 -8.82
CA TYR A 159 2.27 -15.41 -8.36
C TYR A 159 1.79 -15.56 -6.90
N GLU A 160 1.10 -16.66 -6.57
CA GLU A 160 0.61 -16.87 -5.21
C GLU A 160 1.74 -17.01 -4.19
N LYS A 161 2.85 -17.69 -4.55
CA LYS A 161 4.03 -17.78 -3.67
C LYS A 161 4.64 -16.41 -3.41
N LEU A 162 4.86 -15.62 -4.47
CA LEU A 162 5.39 -14.26 -4.36
C LEU A 162 4.48 -13.43 -3.46
N ARG A 163 3.17 -13.43 -3.70
CA ARG A 163 2.21 -12.70 -2.88
C ARG A 163 2.22 -13.10 -1.41
N ALA A 164 2.36 -14.40 -1.11
CA ALA A 164 2.35 -14.92 0.26
C ALA A 164 3.63 -14.56 1.05
N GLU A 165 4.78 -14.48 0.37
CA GLU A 165 6.07 -14.33 1.04
C GLU A 165 6.73 -12.96 0.83
N LEU A 166 6.27 -12.17 -0.14
CA LEU A 166 6.87 -10.88 -0.48
C LEU A 166 6.89 -9.94 0.70
N GLN A 167 5.81 -9.82 1.47
CA GLN A 167 5.76 -8.91 2.62
C GLN A 167 6.77 -9.32 3.69
N ARG A 168 6.86 -10.62 3.99
CA ARG A 168 7.82 -11.16 4.95
C ARG A 168 9.25 -10.91 4.49
N ILE A 169 9.56 -11.25 3.25
CA ILE A 169 10.88 -11.04 2.65
C ILE A 169 11.21 -9.55 2.62
N THR A 170 10.24 -8.71 2.24
CA THR A 170 10.32 -7.26 2.26
C THR A 170 10.74 -6.75 3.63
N VAL A 171 9.97 -7.07 4.68
CA VAL A 171 10.25 -6.67 6.06
C VAL A 171 11.61 -7.17 6.54
N GLU A 172 11.92 -8.46 6.33
CA GLU A 172 13.20 -9.06 6.75
C GLU A 172 14.41 -8.44 5.99
N LEU A 173 14.21 -8.01 4.74
CA LEU A 173 15.19 -7.33 3.91
C LEU A 173 15.21 -5.80 4.10
N GLU A 174 14.42 -5.22 5.02
CA GLU A 174 14.46 -3.76 5.22
C GLU A 174 15.68 -3.29 5.99
N VAL A 175 16.07 -2.06 5.68
CA VAL A 175 17.07 -1.32 6.43
C VAL A 175 16.40 -0.05 6.88
N ALA A 176 16.50 0.26 8.18
CA ALA A 176 16.09 1.55 8.68
C ALA A 176 16.97 2.64 8.06
N ILE A 177 16.35 3.60 7.38
CA ILE A 177 17.01 4.84 6.95
C ILE A 177 16.66 5.88 8.00
N ASP A 178 17.66 6.42 8.69
CA ASP A 178 17.47 7.40 9.78
C ASP A 178 16.47 6.95 10.86
N GLY A 179 16.48 5.65 11.20
CA GLY A 179 15.60 5.07 12.23
C GLY A 179 14.16 4.83 11.76
N LYS A 180 13.83 5.08 10.48
CA LYS A 180 12.52 4.82 9.89
C LYS A 180 12.59 3.66 8.89
N PHE A 181 11.64 2.74 8.99
CA PHE A 181 11.49 1.63 8.05
C PHE A 181 10.57 2.06 6.89
N PRO A 182 10.92 1.79 5.62
CA PRO A 182 10.01 1.99 4.49
C PRO A 182 8.70 1.18 4.59
N THR A 183 8.68 0.05 5.30
CA THR A 183 7.46 -0.72 5.69
C THR A 183 6.78 -0.18 6.95
N SER A 184 7.26 0.92 7.52
CA SER A 184 6.46 1.59 8.53
C SER A 184 5.13 2.02 7.91
N LEU A 185 4.08 2.12 8.73
CA LEU A 185 2.80 2.64 8.27
C LEU A 185 2.91 4.07 7.70
N ALA A 186 4.05 4.75 7.88
CA ALA A 186 4.32 6.06 7.31
C ALA A 186 4.26 6.01 5.77
N GLY A 187 3.27 6.70 5.19
CA GLY A 187 3.02 6.71 3.74
C GLY A 187 2.00 5.68 3.25
N ILE A 188 1.63 4.69 4.06
CA ILE A 188 0.49 3.78 3.82
C ILE A 188 -0.75 4.29 4.56
N VAL A 189 -0.55 4.74 5.80
CA VAL A 189 -1.58 5.37 6.63
C VAL A 189 -1.43 6.87 6.48
N GLU A 190 -2.56 7.54 6.24
CA GLU A 190 -2.62 9.00 6.19
C GLU A 190 -2.19 9.57 7.55
N GLU A 191 -1.26 10.54 7.54
CA GLU A 191 -0.89 11.27 8.74
C GLU A 191 -2.04 12.19 9.19
N ARG A 192 -2.07 12.55 10.47
CA ARG A 192 -3.02 13.57 10.93
C ARG A 192 -2.79 14.88 10.19
N PRO A 193 -3.84 15.55 9.70
CA PRO A 193 -3.68 16.80 8.98
C PRO A 193 -3.18 17.90 9.92
N ALA A 194 -2.39 18.82 9.38
CA ALA A 194 -2.17 20.09 10.06
C ALA A 194 -3.48 20.89 10.05
N VAL A 195 -3.91 21.33 11.23
CA VAL A 195 -5.17 22.07 11.40
C VAL A 195 -4.88 23.56 11.59
N GLN A 196 -5.46 24.40 10.74
CA GLN A 196 -5.45 25.86 10.93
C GLN A 196 -6.76 26.28 11.59
N ARG A 197 -6.72 26.46 12.91
CA ARG A 197 -7.88 26.83 13.72
C ARG A 197 -8.22 28.31 13.59
N SER A 198 -9.43 28.64 14.05
CA SER A 198 -9.98 29.98 14.11
C SER A 198 -10.47 30.30 15.51
N ASP A 199 -10.40 31.56 15.92
CA ASP A 199 -11.01 32.09 17.15
C ASP A 199 -12.54 32.25 17.04
N ALA A 200 -13.12 31.84 15.90
CA ALA A 200 -14.55 31.89 15.56
C ALA A 200 -15.17 33.30 15.60
N SER A 201 -14.38 34.37 15.60
CA SER A 201 -14.91 35.74 15.70
C SER A 201 -15.80 36.15 14.52
N LEU A 202 -15.51 35.70 13.30
CA LEU A 202 -16.38 36.00 12.14
C LEU A 202 -17.64 35.14 12.17
N LEU A 203 -17.52 33.87 12.58
CA LEU A 203 -18.68 33.00 12.76
C LEU A 203 -19.63 33.54 13.84
N PHE A 204 -19.08 34.00 14.96
CA PHE A 204 -19.84 34.60 16.05
C PHE A 204 -20.48 35.94 15.65
N ALA A 205 -19.76 36.80 14.92
CA ALA A 205 -20.30 38.08 14.48
C ALA A 205 -21.44 37.94 13.46
N ASP A 206 -21.38 36.92 12.59
CA ASP A 206 -22.47 36.58 11.65
C ASP A 206 -23.73 36.10 12.38
N ASP A 207 -23.51 35.49 13.56
CA ASP A 207 -24.57 35.00 14.43
C ASP A 207 -25.22 36.08 15.31
N GLU A 208 -24.64 37.26 15.51
CA GLU A 208 -25.24 38.31 16.36
C GLU A 208 -26.68 38.69 15.94
N GLU A 209 -27.04 38.49 14.66
CA GLU A 209 -28.41 38.69 14.17
C GLU A 209 -29.39 37.57 14.56
N ARG A 210 -28.90 36.37 14.88
CA ARG A 210 -29.70 35.16 15.22
C ARG A 210 -29.63 34.80 16.70
N GLY A 211 -28.56 35.19 17.39
CA GLY A 211 -28.34 34.93 18.81
C GLY A 211 -28.18 33.45 19.14
N LEU A 212 -27.48 32.68 18.29
CA LEU A 212 -27.22 31.26 18.50
C LEU A 212 -26.09 31.00 19.51
N PHE A 213 -25.19 31.95 19.77
CA PHE A 213 -24.13 31.79 20.78
C PHE A 213 -24.20 32.90 21.84
N ASP A 214 -24.03 32.53 23.11
CA ASP A 214 -23.97 33.49 24.22
C ASP A 214 -22.65 34.27 24.23
N SER A 215 -21.60 33.71 23.61
CA SER A 215 -20.29 34.35 23.52
C SER A 215 -19.43 33.77 22.40
N ARG A 216 -18.43 34.55 21.96
CA ARG A 216 -17.38 34.08 21.03
C ARG A 216 -16.66 32.83 21.55
N ASP A 217 -16.42 32.74 22.87
CA ASP A 217 -15.75 31.59 23.48
C ASP A 217 -16.58 30.30 23.35
N GLU A 218 -17.91 30.41 23.43
CA GLU A 218 -18.81 29.29 23.18
C GLU A 218 -18.76 28.86 21.71
N ALA A 219 -18.86 29.81 20.77
CA ALA A 219 -18.77 29.54 19.33
C ALA A 219 -17.43 28.86 18.98
N GLN A 220 -16.34 29.36 19.56
CA GLN A 220 -15.00 28.78 19.37
C GLN A 220 -14.93 27.35 19.94
N LYS A 221 -15.42 27.11 21.16
CA LYS A 221 -15.42 25.75 21.75
C LYS A 221 -16.26 24.76 20.95
N ALA A 222 -17.41 25.19 20.45
CA ALA A 222 -18.24 24.37 19.59
C ALA A 222 -17.51 24.00 18.29
N LEU A 223 -16.94 25.01 17.61
CA LEU A 223 -16.16 24.82 16.39
C LEU A 223 -14.97 23.88 16.64
N ASP A 224 -14.20 24.12 17.69
CA ASP A 224 -13.03 23.31 18.05
C ASP A 224 -13.41 21.85 18.33
N GLY A 225 -14.53 21.62 19.05
CA GLY A 225 -15.03 20.27 19.32
C GLY A 225 -15.42 19.51 18.05
N PHE A 226 -15.99 20.19 17.05
CA PHE A 226 -16.26 19.59 15.74
C PHE A 226 -14.97 19.32 14.94
N ILE A 227 -14.03 20.27 14.93
CA ILE A 227 -12.72 20.13 14.29
C ILE A 227 -11.93 18.94 14.85
N ASP A 228 -11.96 18.74 16.17
CA ASP A 228 -11.30 17.62 16.85
C ASP A 228 -11.78 16.26 16.35
N ARG A 229 -13.07 16.17 16.00
CA ARG A 229 -13.64 14.95 15.40
C ARG A 229 -13.26 14.84 13.93
N LEU A 230 -13.28 15.94 13.18
CA LEU A 230 -12.92 15.94 11.77
C LEU A 230 -11.47 15.51 11.56
N GLU A 231 -10.52 15.99 12.38
CA GLU A 231 -9.08 15.70 12.28
C GLU A 231 -8.76 14.20 12.24
N LEU A 232 -9.62 13.39 12.83
CA LEU A 232 -9.45 11.95 12.92
C LEU A 232 -9.90 11.18 11.66
N LEU A 233 -10.63 11.83 10.75
CA LEU A 233 -11.09 11.24 9.51
C LEU A 233 -10.04 11.35 8.39
N PRO A 234 -9.96 10.35 7.48
CA PRO A 234 -9.16 10.46 6.25
C PRO A 234 -9.56 11.67 5.41
N ARG A 235 -8.61 12.25 4.67
CA ARG A 235 -8.83 13.45 3.85
C ARG A 235 -9.98 13.28 2.86
N MET A 236 -10.04 12.13 2.18
CA MET A 236 -11.10 11.86 1.21
C MET A 236 -12.46 11.76 1.89
N THR A 237 -12.54 11.15 3.07
CA THR A 237 -13.78 11.08 3.86
C THR A 237 -14.22 12.46 4.35
N ARG A 238 -13.30 13.33 4.81
CA ARG A 238 -13.60 14.74 5.15
C ARG A 238 -14.07 15.53 3.94
N GLN A 239 -13.42 15.35 2.80
CA GLN A 239 -13.80 15.98 1.54
C GLN A 239 -15.22 15.54 1.14
N PHE A 240 -15.52 14.25 1.22
CA PHE A 240 -16.84 13.72 0.93
C PHE A 240 -17.92 14.27 1.89
N LEU A 241 -17.63 14.35 3.20
CA LEU A 241 -18.53 14.99 4.17
C LEU A 241 -18.79 16.47 3.84
N GLY A 242 -17.75 17.21 3.46
CA GLY A 242 -17.90 18.61 3.04
C GLY A 242 -18.70 18.73 1.74
N TRP A 243 -18.50 17.81 0.79
CA TRP A 243 -19.30 17.74 -0.42
C TRP A 243 -20.77 17.43 -0.13
N LEU A 244 -21.06 16.54 0.83
CA LEU A 244 -22.43 16.29 1.31
C LEU A 244 -23.06 17.57 1.86
N LEU A 245 -22.32 18.36 2.65
CA LEU A 245 -22.81 19.63 3.19
C LEU A 245 -23.08 20.66 2.09
N ASP A 246 -22.16 20.78 1.11
CA ASP A 246 -22.29 21.63 -0.07
C ASP A 246 -23.45 21.18 -1.00
N ASN A 247 -23.95 19.95 -0.86
CA ASN A 247 -25.08 19.38 -1.62
C ASN A 247 -26.29 19.06 -0.72
N SER A 248 -26.35 19.65 0.48
CA SER A 248 -27.53 19.58 1.34
C SER A 248 -28.68 20.38 0.73
N ASP A 249 -29.92 20.08 1.14
CA ASP A 249 -31.09 20.84 0.67
C ASP A 249 -30.98 22.33 1.03
N LEU A 250 -30.38 22.69 2.16
CA LEU A 250 -30.04 24.06 2.54
C LEU A 250 -29.11 24.71 1.51
N ALA A 251 -27.96 24.09 1.22
CA ALA A 251 -26.98 24.63 0.29
C ALA A 251 -27.51 24.73 -1.16
N LEU A 252 -28.42 23.84 -1.53
CA LEU A 252 -29.08 23.83 -2.84
C LEU A 252 -30.33 24.74 -2.91
N GLY A 253 -30.75 25.36 -1.80
CA GLY A 253 -31.96 26.19 -1.74
C GLY A 253 -33.26 25.40 -1.97
N LEU A 254 -33.24 24.12 -1.62
CA LEU A 254 -34.36 23.19 -1.75
C LEU A 254 -35.21 23.09 -0.48
N ASP A 255 -34.75 23.68 0.63
CA ASP A 255 -35.53 23.75 1.86
C ASP A 255 -36.74 24.69 1.66
N LYS A 256 -37.89 24.10 1.31
CA LYS A 256 -39.12 24.79 0.93
C LYS A 256 -40.31 24.19 1.68
N PRO A 257 -41.33 25.00 2.02
CA PRO A 257 -42.55 24.50 2.65
C PRO A 257 -43.17 23.34 1.85
N GLY A 258 -43.29 22.17 2.48
CA GLY A 258 -43.87 20.97 1.89
C GLY A 258 -42.88 19.91 1.38
N MET A 259 -41.56 20.13 1.49
CA MET A 259 -40.55 19.07 1.28
C MET A 259 -40.15 18.45 2.62
N TYR A 260 -40.01 17.13 2.68
CA TYR A 260 -39.53 16.41 3.86
C TYR A 260 -38.00 16.60 3.96
N SER A 261 -37.57 17.67 4.63
CA SER A 261 -36.16 17.99 4.82
C SER A 261 -35.95 18.75 6.13
N ASN A 262 -34.88 18.40 6.84
CA ASN A 262 -34.38 19.16 7.99
C ASN A 262 -33.32 20.22 7.56
N GLY A 263 -33.28 20.59 6.28
CA GLY A 263 -32.30 21.51 5.68
C GLY A 263 -30.89 20.93 5.52
N LEU A 264 -30.39 20.21 6.53
CA LEU A 264 -29.04 19.64 6.60
C LEU A 264 -28.96 18.18 6.17
N SER A 265 -29.72 17.81 5.16
CA SER A 265 -29.65 16.46 4.58
C SER A 265 -29.40 16.52 3.08
N ALA A 266 -28.76 15.49 2.55
CA ALA A 266 -28.61 15.26 1.11
C ALA A 266 -29.49 14.07 0.67
N ASN A 267 -30.00 14.11 -0.55
CA ASN A 267 -30.75 13.00 -1.14
C ASN A 267 -29.82 11.81 -1.44
N ALA A 268 -30.07 10.63 -0.86
CA ALA A 268 -29.16 9.48 -0.98
C ALA A 268 -29.02 8.97 -2.42
N ASP A 269 -30.10 8.97 -3.21
CA ASP A 269 -30.07 8.55 -4.61
C ASP A 269 -29.24 9.51 -5.48
N LEU A 270 -29.31 10.82 -5.20
CA LEU A 270 -28.47 11.82 -5.85
C LEU A 270 -26.99 11.58 -5.54
N VAL A 271 -26.67 11.34 -4.27
CA VAL A 271 -25.30 11.02 -3.82
C VAL A 271 -24.80 9.76 -4.53
N SER A 272 -25.59 8.69 -4.52
CA SER A 272 -25.28 7.42 -5.19
C SER A 272 -25.04 7.57 -6.70
N ARG A 273 -25.83 8.42 -7.38
CA ARG A 273 -25.67 8.67 -8.82
C ARG A 273 -24.50 9.57 -9.18
N LYS A 274 -24.05 10.44 -8.27
CA LYS A 274 -22.90 11.33 -8.48
C LYS A 274 -21.58 10.71 -8.04
N HIS A 275 -21.61 9.70 -7.17
CA HIS A 275 -20.41 9.01 -6.72
C HIS A 275 -19.97 7.92 -7.72
N SER A 276 -18.73 8.00 -8.22
CA SER A 276 -18.26 7.11 -9.29
C SER A 276 -17.92 5.69 -8.85
N ASP A 277 -17.65 5.46 -7.56
CA ASP A 277 -17.36 4.12 -7.00
C ASP A 277 -18.33 3.78 -5.84
N PRO A 278 -19.32 2.90 -6.05
CA PRO A 278 -20.29 2.54 -5.01
C PRO A 278 -19.67 1.87 -3.77
N ARG A 279 -18.51 1.21 -3.89
CA ARG A 279 -17.87 0.55 -2.75
C ARG A 279 -17.25 1.56 -1.81
N VAL A 280 -16.51 2.53 -2.37
CA VAL A 280 -15.91 3.62 -1.60
C VAL A 280 -17.01 4.44 -0.90
N LEU A 281 -18.11 4.73 -1.61
CA LEU A 281 -19.27 5.41 -1.02
C LEU A 281 -19.81 4.66 0.22
N GLN A 282 -19.99 3.34 0.13
CA GLN A 282 -20.47 2.53 1.25
C GLN A 282 -19.49 2.51 2.42
N GLU A 283 -18.19 2.50 2.15
CA GLU A 283 -17.14 2.56 3.17
C GLU A 283 -17.15 3.90 3.91
N ASP A 284 -17.20 5.01 3.17
CA ASP A 284 -17.27 6.37 3.75
C ASP A 284 -18.56 6.58 4.54
N ILE A 285 -19.72 6.20 4.01
CA ILE A 285 -21.00 6.34 4.73
C ILE A 285 -21.00 5.51 6.02
N ARG A 286 -20.48 4.28 5.98
CA ARG A 286 -20.37 3.44 7.18
C ARG A 286 -19.46 4.07 8.23
N LEU A 287 -18.30 4.59 7.82
CA LEU A 287 -17.36 5.28 8.71
C LEU A 287 -18.00 6.52 9.33
N LEU A 288 -18.50 7.44 8.50
CA LEU A 288 -19.16 8.68 8.94
C LEU A 288 -20.32 8.40 9.88
N ARG A 289 -21.16 7.39 9.60
CA ARG A 289 -22.28 7.02 10.46
C ARG A 289 -21.84 6.47 11.80
N SER A 290 -20.84 5.59 11.83
CA SER A 290 -20.29 5.07 13.08
C SER A 290 -19.67 6.15 13.98
N TRP A 291 -19.35 7.31 13.41
CA TRP A 291 -18.75 8.46 14.10
C TRP A 291 -19.74 9.64 14.23
N GLU A 292 -21.02 9.40 13.95
CA GLU A 292 -22.13 10.34 14.11
C GLU A 292 -22.01 11.62 13.25
N PHE A 293 -21.22 11.59 12.17
CA PHE A 293 -21.15 12.66 11.18
C PHE A 293 -22.29 12.63 10.17
N VAL A 294 -22.88 11.46 9.95
CA VAL A 294 -24.09 11.33 9.15
C VAL A 294 -25.05 10.34 9.79
N ASP A 295 -26.35 10.49 9.52
CA ASP A 295 -27.32 9.42 9.68
C ASP A 295 -28.03 9.13 8.35
N TYR A 296 -28.52 7.90 8.21
CA TYR A 296 -29.19 7.45 7.00
C TYR A 296 -30.65 7.14 7.33
N ASP A 297 -31.54 7.98 6.82
CA ASP A 297 -32.97 7.92 7.06
C ASP A 297 -33.68 7.35 5.82
N ASP A 298 -34.32 6.20 6.00
CA ASP A 298 -35.17 5.55 5.00
C ASP A 298 -36.53 5.24 5.65
N ASP A 299 -37.53 6.03 5.28
CA ASP A 299 -38.89 5.94 5.83
C ASP A 299 -39.64 4.69 5.36
N GLY A 300 -39.10 3.95 4.37
CA GLY A 300 -39.71 2.73 3.84
C GLY A 300 -41.02 2.94 3.09
N ASP A 301 -41.37 4.19 2.80
CA ASP A 301 -42.60 4.61 2.11
C ASP A 301 -42.44 4.69 0.58
N GLY A 302 -41.26 4.35 0.07
CA GLY A 302 -40.89 4.42 -1.35
C GLY A 302 -40.36 5.79 -1.80
N SER A 303 -40.22 6.76 -0.89
CA SER A 303 -39.45 7.97 -1.14
C SER A 303 -37.95 7.68 -1.16
N SER A 304 -37.17 8.58 -1.76
CA SER A 304 -35.71 8.44 -1.78
C SER A 304 -35.17 8.65 -0.36
N PRO A 305 -34.29 7.77 0.14
CA PRO A 305 -33.63 7.95 1.43
C PRO A 305 -32.84 9.25 1.53
N ARG A 306 -32.59 9.69 2.76
CA ARG A 306 -31.87 10.93 3.09
C ARG A 306 -30.62 10.63 3.92
N ILE A 307 -29.59 11.43 3.69
CA ILE A 307 -28.35 11.40 4.48
C ILE A 307 -28.30 12.70 5.27
N SER A 308 -28.65 12.64 6.56
CA SER A 308 -28.64 13.77 7.49
C SER A 308 -27.22 14.03 7.98
N ILE A 309 -26.81 15.29 8.13
CA ILE A 309 -25.43 15.66 8.52
C ILE A 309 -25.39 16.03 10.01
N GLY A 310 -24.46 15.41 10.73
CA GLY A 310 -24.22 15.61 12.15
C GLY A 310 -22.92 16.37 12.45
N PHE A 311 -22.86 16.94 13.67
CA PHE A 311 -21.71 17.71 14.16
C PHE A 311 -21.18 17.11 15.46
N PRO A 312 -20.60 15.90 15.44
CA PRO A 312 -20.05 15.26 16.64
C PRO A 312 -19.02 16.17 17.30
N GLY A 313 -19.01 16.20 18.64
CA GLY A 313 -18.21 17.16 19.41
C GLY A 313 -18.87 18.55 19.57
N ALA A 314 -19.92 18.85 18.81
CA ALA A 314 -20.70 20.10 18.91
C ALA A 314 -22.24 19.87 18.91
N GLN A 315 -22.70 18.62 19.06
CA GLN A 315 -24.11 18.22 18.93
C GLN A 315 -25.09 18.92 19.89
N LYS A 316 -24.60 19.41 21.03
CA LYS A 316 -25.39 20.12 22.05
C LYS A 316 -25.18 21.63 22.02
N THR A 317 -24.66 22.14 20.91
CA THR A 317 -24.40 23.57 20.68
C THR A 317 -25.17 23.98 19.44
N ASN A 318 -25.18 25.27 19.13
CA ASN A 318 -25.83 25.78 17.94
C ASN A 318 -24.91 25.79 16.69
N LEU A 319 -23.74 25.14 16.74
CA LEU A 319 -22.88 24.98 15.56
C LEU A 319 -23.56 24.29 14.36
N PRO A 320 -24.43 23.26 14.53
CA PRO A 320 -25.16 22.67 13.40
C PRO A 320 -26.02 23.68 12.66
N GLU A 321 -26.50 24.73 13.33
CA GLU A 321 -27.27 25.81 12.71
C GLU A 321 -26.37 26.95 12.23
N ALA A 322 -25.36 27.35 13.01
CA ALA A 322 -24.53 28.50 12.65
C ALA A 322 -23.58 28.22 11.47
N LEU A 323 -22.84 27.10 11.48
CA LEU A 323 -21.79 26.87 10.49
C LEU A 323 -22.33 26.71 9.06
N PRO A 324 -23.35 25.88 8.78
CA PRO A 324 -23.82 25.69 7.41
C PRO A 324 -24.37 26.96 6.78
N TYR A 325 -25.12 27.75 7.55
CA TYR A 325 -25.66 29.02 7.06
C TYR A 325 -24.56 30.04 6.79
N PHE A 326 -23.58 30.16 7.70
CA PHE A 326 -22.40 30.99 7.46
C PHE A 326 -21.71 30.63 6.14
N LEU A 327 -21.49 29.33 5.89
CA LEU A 327 -20.84 28.87 4.66
C LEU A 327 -21.67 29.21 3.41
N VAL A 328 -22.98 29.00 3.44
CA VAL A 328 -23.89 29.32 2.33
C VAL A 328 -23.90 30.83 2.02
N GLU A 329 -24.06 31.67 3.05
CA GLU A 329 -24.16 33.12 2.90
C GLU A 329 -22.84 33.74 2.43
N ARG A 330 -21.72 33.23 2.93
CA ARG A 330 -20.37 33.66 2.53
C ARG A 330 -19.87 32.98 1.26
N LYS A 331 -20.65 32.06 0.68
CA LYS A 331 -20.30 31.25 -0.52
C LYS A 331 -18.97 30.51 -0.36
N LEU A 332 -18.74 29.97 0.84
CA LEU A 332 -17.59 29.16 1.17
C LEU A 332 -17.92 27.68 0.93
N SER A 333 -16.93 26.91 0.47
CA SER A 333 -17.09 25.47 0.26
C SER A 333 -16.70 24.70 1.52
N ALA A 334 -17.65 23.95 2.07
CA ALA A 334 -17.38 22.99 3.14
C ALA A 334 -16.42 21.90 2.68
N GLU A 335 -16.52 21.44 1.43
CA GLU A 335 -15.58 20.48 0.84
C GLU A 335 -14.13 20.99 0.94
N THR A 336 -13.90 22.26 0.60
CA THR A 336 -12.57 22.88 0.68
C THR A 336 -12.13 23.03 2.13
N LEU A 337 -13.00 23.52 3.02
CA LEU A 337 -12.69 23.74 4.43
C LEU A 337 -12.29 22.44 5.13
N PHE A 338 -13.09 21.38 4.96
CA PHE A 338 -12.89 20.10 5.65
C PHE A 338 -11.73 19.29 5.07
N SER A 339 -11.52 19.32 3.75
CA SER A 339 -10.39 18.62 3.12
C SER A 339 -9.04 19.25 3.49
N THR A 340 -8.97 20.58 3.54
CA THR A 340 -7.74 21.33 3.86
C THR A 340 -7.51 21.53 5.37
N MET A 341 -8.53 21.32 6.21
CA MET A 341 -8.53 21.65 7.64
C MET A 341 -8.14 23.11 7.91
N ASN A 342 -8.53 24.02 7.01
CA ASN A 342 -8.26 25.44 7.16
C ASN A 342 -9.55 26.19 7.49
N PHE A 343 -9.68 26.58 8.76
CA PHE A 343 -10.86 27.24 9.29
C PHE A 343 -10.68 28.76 9.45
N THR A 344 -9.58 29.35 8.94
CA THR A 344 -9.28 30.78 9.08
C THR A 344 -10.31 31.71 8.42
N ALA A 345 -11.18 31.18 7.56
CA ALA A 345 -12.34 31.91 7.03
C ALA A 345 -13.39 32.25 8.12
N LEU A 346 -13.34 31.57 9.28
CA LEU A 346 -14.25 31.77 10.41
C LEU A 346 -13.72 32.80 11.43
N GLY A 347 -12.54 33.38 11.20
CA GLY A 347 -11.82 34.28 12.11
C GLY A 347 -10.31 34.02 12.15
N PRO A 348 -9.49 34.95 12.69
CA PRO A 348 -8.05 34.78 12.85
C PRO A 348 -7.70 33.57 13.72
N ALA A 349 -6.41 33.20 13.75
CA ALA A 349 -5.94 32.13 14.63
C ALA A 349 -6.22 32.47 16.11
N PRO A 350 -6.59 31.48 16.94
CA PRO A 350 -6.70 31.66 18.39
C PRO A 350 -5.39 32.18 18.99
N VAL A 351 -5.49 33.08 19.97
CA VAL A 351 -4.35 33.67 20.71
C VAL A 351 -3.86 32.73 21.80
#